data_AF-A0A7X3MQR9-F1
#
_entry.id   AF-A0A7X3MQR9-F1
#
_cell.length_a   1.000
_cell.length_b   1.000
_cell.length_c   1.000
_cell.angle_alpha   90.00
_cell.angle_beta   90.00
_cell.angle_gamma   90.00
#
_symmetry.space_group_name_H-M   'P 1'
#
loop_
_entity.id
_entity.type
_entity.pdbx_description
1 polymer ?
#
loop_
_entity_poly.entity_id
_entity_poly.type
_entity_poly.pdbx_seq_one_letter_code
_entity_poly.pdbx_strand_id
1 'polypeptide(L)'
;MHLVQILLPLADNAGRRFDGKAYGRVRSELSERFGGITSFTRAPAEGVWKEGGHTTHDDIVVFEVMAREIDHGWWENYRAELERRFQQETIVIRAIKVEML
;
A
#
# COMPACT_ATOMS: atom_id res chain seq x y z
N MET A 1 -8.10 -13.88 -12.83
CA MET A 1 -7.55 -12.51 -12.75
C MET A 1 -7.81 -11.99 -11.35
N HIS A 2 -6.85 -11.27 -10.79
CA HIS A 2 -6.92 -10.70 -9.46
C HIS A 2 -6.47 -9.25 -9.50
N LEU A 3 -7.18 -8.40 -8.77
CA LEU A 3 -6.69 -7.09 -8.36
C LEU A 3 -5.97 -7.26 -7.03
N VAL A 4 -4.65 -7.03 -7.01
CA VAL A 4 -3.88 -7.04 -5.77
C VAL A 4 -3.72 -5.62 -5.27
N GLN A 5 -4.03 -5.40 -4.00
CA GLN A 5 -3.92 -4.11 -3.33
C GLN A 5 -2.93 -4.20 -2.17
N ILE A 6 -1.99 -3.25 -2.12
CA ILE A 6 -1.04 -3.06 -1.02
C ILE A 6 -1.42 -1.77 -0.32
N LEU A 7 -1.62 -1.85 1.00
CA LEU A 7 -1.96 -0.70 1.82
C LEU A 7 -0.72 -0.31 2.63
N LEU A 8 -0.14 0.85 2.32
CA LEU A 8 1.08 1.35 2.96
C LEU A 8 0.78 2.60 3.81
N PRO A 9 1.27 2.69 5.04
CA PRO A 9 1.07 3.86 5.89
C PRO A 9 1.85 5.05 5.35
N LEU A 10 1.33 6.27 5.53
CA LEU A 10 2.06 7.49 5.18
C LEU A 10 3.10 7.92 6.22
N ALA A 11 2.93 7.48 7.47
CA ALA A 11 3.80 7.82 8.59
C ALA A 11 4.13 6.58 9.45
N ASP A 12 5.26 6.63 10.13
CA ASP A 12 5.67 5.59 11.07
C ASP A 12 4.87 5.66 12.39
N ASN A 13 5.14 4.73 13.29
CA ASN A 13 4.48 4.64 14.61
C ASN A 13 4.74 5.86 15.51
N ALA A 14 5.69 6.74 15.15
CA ALA A 14 5.97 8.00 15.82
C ALA A 14 5.35 9.21 15.09
N GLY A 15 4.53 8.99 14.06
CA GLY A 15 3.88 10.02 13.27
C GLY A 15 4.80 10.72 12.26
N ARG A 16 6.00 10.20 12.02
CA ARG A 16 6.94 10.78 11.04
C ARG A 16 6.63 10.24 9.66
N ARG A 17 6.40 11.15 8.70
CA ARG A 17 6.11 10.77 7.32
C ARG A 17 7.29 10.03 6.67
N PHE A 18 6.99 8.99 5.90
CA PHE A 18 8.00 8.32 5.08
C PHE A 18 8.41 9.17 3.87
N ASP A 19 9.66 9.03 3.44
CA ASP A 19 10.18 9.69 2.25
C ASP A 19 9.43 9.20 0.99
N GLY A 20 9.08 10.14 0.10
CA GLY A 20 8.55 9.87 -1.24
C GLY A 20 9.34 8.81 -2.02
N LYS A 21 10.66 8.73 -1.81
CA LYS A 21 11.53 7.71 -2.42
C LYS A 21 11.13 6.27 -2.07
N ALA A 22 10.63 6.03 -0.87
CA ALA A 22 10.20 4.69 -0.45
C ALA A 22 9.03 4.20 -1.32
N TYR A 23 8.06 5.08 -1.59
CA TYR A 23 6.93 4.80 -2.47
C TYR A 23 7.33 4.74 -3.95
N GLY A 24 8.27 5.59 -4.37
CA GLY A 24 8.84 5.54 -5.71
C GLY A 24 9.45 4.16 -6.02
N ARG A 25 10.16 3.58 -5.05
CA ARG A 25 10.72 2.24 -5.16
C ARG A 25 9.64 1.16 -5.30
N VAL A 26 8.55 1.25 -4.52
CA VAL A 26 7.39 0.34 -4.65
C VAL A 26 6.78 0.42 -6.05
N ARG A 27 6.63 1.63 -6.60
CA ARG A 27 6.13 1.83 -7.97
C ARG A 27 7.01 1.14 -9.00
N SER A 28 8.32 1.31 -8.91
CA SER A 28 9.26 0.69 -9.84
C SER A 28 9.24 -0.83 -9.78
N GLU A 29 9.31 -1.41 -8.58
CA GLU A 29 9.32 -2.87 -8.36
C GLU A 29 8.05 -3.54 -8.91
N LEU A 30 6.89 -2.94 -8.64
CA LEU A 30 5.60 -3.45 -9.11
C LEU A 30 5.42 -3.23 -10.62
N SER A 31 5.83 -2.08 -11.16
CA SER A 31 5.76 -1.81 -12.59
C SER A 31 6.67 -2.75 -13.40
N GLU A 32 7.87 -3.04 -12.89
CA GLU A 32 8.81 -3.96 -13.54
C GLU A 32 8.26 -5.39 -13.58
N ARG A 33 7.63 -5.85 -12.50
CA ARG A 33 7.08 -7.21 -12.42
C ARG A 33 5.76 -7.39 -13.17
N PHE A 34 4.86 -6.42 -13.09
CA PHE A 34 3.47 -6.58 -13.57
C PHE A 34 3.17 -5.80 -14.86
N GLY A 35 4.12 -5.01 -15.37
CA GLY A 35 3.98 -4.26 -16.62
C GLY A 35 3.06 -3.04 -16.54
N GLY A 36 2.48 -2.77 -15.37
CA GLY A 36 1.62 -1.62 -15.12
C GLY A 36 1.18 -1.54 -13.65
N ILE A 37 0.98 -0.32 -13.16
CA ILE A 37 0.58 -0.07 -11.77
C ILE A 37 -0.31 1.18 -11.69
N THR A 38 -1.34 1.11 -10.86
CA THR A 38 -2.10 2.29 -10.43
C THR A 38 -1.83 2.52 -8.95
N SER A 39 -1.67 3.78 -8.54
CA SER A 39 -1.50 4.11 -7.14
C SER A 39 -2.21 5.41 -6.82
N PHE A 40 -2.89 5.45 -5.68
CA PHE A 40 -3.58 6.64 -5.19
C PHE A 40 -3.52 6.69 -3.67
N THR A 41 -3.60 7.89 -3.13
CA THR A 41 -3.67 8.11 -1.69
C THR A 41 -5.12 8.02 -1.25
N ARG A 42 -5.41 7.20 -0.23
CA ARG A 42 -6.66 7.30 0.52
C ARG A 42 -6.38 8.17 1.74
N ALA A 43 -6.54 9.48 1.57
CA ALA A 43 -6.68 10.38 2.70
C ALA A 43 -8.09 10.18 3.31
N PRO A 44 -8.32 10.50 4.60
CA PRO A 44 -9.69 10.63 5.08
C PRO A 44 -10.41 11.64 4.17
N ALA A 45 -11.62 11.27 3.74
CA ALA A 45 -12.50 12.18 3.02
C ALA A 45 -12.57 13.52 3.78
N GLU A 46 -12.54 14.64 3.05
CA GLU A 46 -12.51 16.01 3.58
C GLU A 46 -13.28 16.16 4.90
N GLY A 47 -12.54 16.11 6.01
CA GLY A 47 -13.07 16.23 7.36
C GLY A 47 -12.46 17.47 7.98
N VAL A 48 -13.25 18.54 8.03
CA VAL A 48 -12.92 19.80 8.70
C VAL A 48 -12.32 19.51 10.08
N TRP A 49 -11.07 19.93 10.27
CA TRP A 49 -10.37 19.88 11.55
C TRP A 49 -11.19 20.64 12.59
N LYS A 50 -11.85 19.91 13.49
CA LYS A 50 -12.34 20.46 14.75
C LYS A 50 -11.67 19.77 15.90
N GLU A 51 -11.16 20.63 16.77
CA GLU A 51 -10.36 20.39 17.96
C GLU A 51 -10.85 19.20 18.81
N GLY A 52 -9.88 18.43 19.30
CA GLY A 52 -10.03 17.70 20.56
C GLY A 52 -10.62 16.30 20.46
N GLY A 53 -9.78 15.30 20.18
CA GLY A 53 -10.10 13.90 20.46
C GLY A 53 -9.28 12.96 19.59
N HIS A 54 -8.35 12.23 20.20
CA HIS A 54 -7.44 11.29 19.53
C HIS A 54 -8.18 10.34 18.58
N THR A 55 -8.13 10.67 17.29
CA THR A 55 -8.41 9.74 16.21
C THR A 55 -7.09 9.53 15.49
N THR A 56 -6.52 8.32 15.60
CA THR A 56 -5.35 7.93 14.81
C THR A 56 -5.82 7.82 13.36
N HIS A 57 -5.77 8.93 12.63
CA HIS A 57 -6.05 8.95 11.20
C HIS A 57 -4.83 8.39 10.48
N ASP A 58 -4.88 7.09 10.15
CA ASP A 58 -3.85 6.43 9.36
C ASP A 58 -4.06 6.77 7.89
N ASP A 59 -3.48 7.88 7.44
CA ASP A 59 -3.38 8.18 6.02
C ASP A 59 -2.61 7.03 5.32
N ILE A 60 -3.19 6.42 4.29
CA ILE A 60 -2.55 5.32 3.55
C ILE A 60 -2.39 5.62 2.06
N VAL A 61 -1.35 5.07 1.47
CA VAL A 61 -1.18 4.95 0.01
C VAL A 61 -1.58 3.54 -0.40
N VAL A 62 -2.47 3.46 -1.38
CA VAL A 62 -2.88 2.18 -1.97
C VAL A 62 -2.19 2.00 -3.32
N PHE A 63 -1.52 0.86 -3.47
CA PHE A 63 -0.96 0.41 -4.74
C PHE A 63 -1.79 -0.74 -5.28
N GLU A 64 -2.07 -0.72 -6.57
CA GLU A 64 -2.90 -1.69 -7.26
C GLU A 64 -2.18 -2.26 -8.47
N VAL A 65 -2.16 -3.59 -8.57
CA VAL A 65 -1.67 -4.31 -9.75
C VAL A 65 -2.67 -5.39 -10.16
N MET A 66 -2.77 -5.60 -11.48
CA MET A 66 -3.54 -6.70 -12.05
C MET A 66 -2.64 -7.93 -12.19
N ALA A 67 -3.05 -9.06 -11.63
CA ALA A 67 -2.30 -10.31 -11.68
C ALA A 67 -3.18 -11.45 -12.21
N ARG A 68 -2.71 -12.18 -13.23
CA ARG A 68 -3.44 -13.34 -13.76
C ARG A 68 -3.57 -14.44 -12.70
N GLU A 69 -2.45 -14.74 -12.05
CA GLU A 69 -2.29 -15.73 -10.99
C GLU A 69 -1.55 -15.12 -9.80
N ILE A 70 -1.70 -15.72 -8.61
CA ILE A 70 -1.07 -15.26 -7.38
C ILE A 70 0.11 -16.16 -7.04
N ASP A 71 1.32 -15.61 -7.15
CA ASP A 71 2.55 -16.22 -6.65
C ASP A 71 2.69 -15.91 -5.16
N HIS A 72 2.21 -16.83 -4.31
CA HIS A 72 2.20 -16.66 -2.86
C HIS A 72 3.61 -16.44 -2.30
N GLY A 73 4.62 -17.19 -2.77
CA GLY A 73 5.98 -17.07 -2.27
C GLY A 73 6.60 -15.71 -2.58
N TRP A 74 6.32 -15.14 -3.75
CA TRP A 74 6.76 -13.79 -4.06
C TRP A 74 6.05 -12.74 -3.19
N TRP A 75 4.73 -12.83 -3.03
CA TRP A 75 3.97 -11.87 -2.24
C TRP A 75 4.34 -11.90 -0.74
N GLU A 76 4.62 -13.08 -0.18
CA GLU A 76 5.11 -13.22 1.20
C GLU A 76 6.47 -12.54 1.39
N ASN A 77 7.41 -12.81 0.48
CA ASN A 77 8.74 -12.19 0.53
C ASN A 77 8.65 -10.65 0.35
N TYR A 78 7.80 -10.20 -0.57
CA TYR A 78 7.61 -8.78 -0.80
C TYR A 78 6.95 -8.09 0.40
N ARG A 79 5.96 -8.73 1.02
CA ARG A 79 5.33 -8.22 2.26
C ARG A 79 6.36 -8.04 3.37
N ALA A 80 7.21 -9.02 3.62
CA ALA A 80 8.24 -8.95 4.66
C ALA A 80 9.28 -7.82 4.39
N GLU A 81 9.59 -7.58 3.13
CA GLU A 81 10.49 -6.50 2.73
C GLU A 81 9.84 -5.12 2.96
N LEU A 82 8.56 -4.98 2.61
CA LEU A 82 7.79 -3.78 2.88
C LEU A 82 7.62 -3.54 4.39
N GLU A 83 7.33 -4.57 5.18
CA GLU A 83 7.17 -4.50 6.65
C GLU A 83 8.42 -3.89 7.29
N ARG A 84 9.60 -4.35 6.87
CA ARG A 84 10.88 -3.74 7.27
C ARG A 84 11.05 -2.31 6.76
N ARG A 85 10.74 -2.05 5.49
CA ARG A 85 10.95 -0.73 4.85
C ARG A 85 10.08 0.35 5.49
N PHE A 86 8.84 0.01 5.84
CA PHE A 86 7.85 0.90 6.45
C PHE A 86 7.72 0.73 7.96
N GLN A 87 8.62 -0.04 8.60
CA GLN A 87 8.67 -0.23 10.06
C GLN A 87 7.30 -0.64 10.64
N GLN A 88 6.60 -1.54 9.94
CA GLN A 88 5.30 -2.07 10.35
C GLN A 88 5.44 -3.54 10.72
N GLU A 89 4.73 -3.96 11.77
CA GLU A 89 4.65 -5.38 12.15
C GLU A 89 3.86 -6.20 11.12
N THR A 90 2.90 -5.59 10.45
CA THR A 90 2.08 -6.25 9.44
C THR A 90 1.66 -5.25 8.37
N ILE A 91 1.85 -5.63 7.10
CA ILE A 91 1.32 -4.88 5.95
C ILE A 91 0.22 -5.68 5.28
N VAL A 92 -0.91 -5.03 5.03
CA VAL A 92 -2.03 -5.66 4.35
C VAL A 92 -1.75 -5.68 2.84
N ILE A 93 -1.58 -6.89 2.32
CA ILE A 93 -1.64 -7.20 0.89
C ILE A 93 -2.83 -8.13 0.68
N ARG A 94 -3.78 -7.73 -0.16
CA ARG A 94 -4.97 -8.52 -0.45
C ARG A 94 -5.18 -8.70 -1.94
N ALA A 95 -5.64 -9.88 -2.32
CA ALA A 95 -6.02 -10.20 -3.70
C ALA A 95 -7.54 -10.35 -3.79
N ILE A 96 -8.15 -9.65 -4.74
CA ILE A 96 -9.58 -9.69 -5.01
C ILE A 96 -9.75 -10.33 -6.38
N LYS A 97 -10.52 -11.43 -6.48
CA LYS A 97 -10.86 -12.02 -7.78
C LYS A 97 -11.74 -11.04 -8.54
N VAL A 98 -11.35 -10.74 -9.78
CA VAL A 98 -12.06 -9.78 -10.65
C VAL A 98 -12.36 -10.42 -11.99
N GLU A 99 -13.47 -10.00 -12.58
CA GLU A 99 -13.84 -10.28 -13.96
C GLU A 99 -13.43 -9.09 -14.83
N MET A 100 -12.96 -9.39 -16.04
CA MET A 100 -12.68 -8.38 -17.07
C MET A 100 -13.83 -8.46 -18.08
N LEU A 101 -14.55 -7.34 -18.25
CA LEU A 101 -15.65 -7.21 -19.21
C LEU A 101 -15.15 -6.73 -20.58
#